data_AF-A0A3S9V038-F1
#
_entry.id   AF-A0A3S9V038-F1
#
_cell.length_a   1.000
_cell.length_b   1.000
_cell.length_c   1.000
_cell.angle_alpha   90.00
_cell.angle_beta   90.00
_cell.angle_gamma   90.00
#
_symmetry.space_group_name_H-M   'P 1'
#
loop_
_entity.id
_entity.type
_entity.pdbx_description
1 polymer ?
#
loop_
_entity_poly.entity_id
_entity_poly.type
_entity_poly.pdbx_seq_one_letter_code
_entity_poly.pdbx_strand_id
1 'polypeptide(L)'
;MATNRLPLGKIVLFGLYLVAVFSTLISFLALYTGFVMTISFWISLISVLLAETVLWRYADYWFGNVDTIKRMIPGYLALGTVIVAYFVAVLIFSFFTGFADLALRWFILLHVLTFAMAVILGGLLILFLRSAIDREEETSTGVINLHAIEMALKELHEKIRSVDSPYSHEIESVMTKLIDKVHYSDPVTPQSLTYMDQSLYHQIHSLIEQVTLMFSGDQELSFEVILQSLNEFSSTLARRNSQLLISK
;
A
#
# COMPACT_ATOMS: atom_id res chain seq x y z
N MET A 1 16.85 26.80 3.80
CA MET A 1 17.54 25.72 3.04
C MET A 1 17.48 24.44 3.85
N ALA A 2 16.49 23.59 3.63
CA ALA A 2 16.44 22.27 4.24
C ALA A 2 17.52 21.40 3.57
N THR A 3 18.56 21.04 4.34
CA THR A 3 19.60 20.15 3.82
C THR A 3 19.00 18.77 3.68
N ASN A 4 18.88 18.34 2.42
CA ASN A 4 18.38 17.03 2.01
C ASN A 4 19.43 15.97 2.37
N ARG A 5 19.65 15.74 3.67
CA ARG A 5 20.57 14.71 4.15
C ARG A 5 19.92 13.37 3.86
N LEU A 6 20.44 12.67 2.86
CA LEU A 6 20.12 11.26 2.65
C LEU A 6 20.29 10.54 4.00
N PRO A 7 19.32 9.70 4.42
CA PRO A 7 19.44 8.98 5.67
C PRO A 7 20.73 8.17 5.64
N LEU A 8 21.53 8.24 6.72
CA LEU A 8 22.86 7.65 6.83
C LEU A 8 22.93 6.22 6.28
N GLY A 9 21.87 5.41 6.49
CA GLY A 9 21.75 4.05 5.97
C GLY A 9 21.81 3.94 4.44
N LYS A 10 21.22 4.87 3.69
CA LYS A 10 21.28 4.86 2.21
C LYS A 10 22.68 5.15 1.68
N ILE A 11 23.42 6.03 2.36
CA ILE A 11 24.82 6.34 2.02
C ILE A 11 25.68 5.09 2.23
N VAL A 12 25.52 4.43 3.39
CA VAL A 12 26.25 3.19 3.70
C VAL A 12 25.92 2.08 2.69
N LEU A 13 24.63 1.89 2.37
CA LEU A 13 24.19 0.89 1.40
C LEU A 13 24.75 1.16 0.00
N PHE A 14 24.75 2.42 -0.44
CA PHE A 14 25.36 2.81 -1.71
C PHE A 14 26.88 2.57 -1.72
N GLY A 15 27.57 2.88 -0.60
CA GLY A 15 28.99 2.57 -0.44
C GLY A 15 29.28 1.06 -0.56
N LEU A 16 28.49 0.22 0.11
CA LEU A 16 28.61 -1.25 0.01
C LEU A 16 28.38 -1.74 -1.42
N TYR A 17 27.41 -1.17 -2.12
CA TYR A 17 27.16 -1.50 -3.53
C TYR A 17 28.34 -1.15 -4.43
N LEU A 18 28.94 0.04 -4.27
CA LEU A 18 30.13 0.41 -5.03
C LEU A 18 31.28 -0.56 -4.76
N VAL A 19 31.53 -0.90 -3.48
CA VAL A 19 32.56 -1.89 -3.11
C VAL A 19 32.30 -3.24 -3.77
N ALA A 20 31.05 -3.71 -3.78
CA ALA A 20 30.67 -4.95 -4.45
C ALA A 20 30.95 -4.90 -5.96
N VAL A 21 30.49 -3.85 -6.65
CA VAL A 21 30.71 -3.66 -8.10
C VAL A 21 32.20 -3.62 -8.44
N PHE A 22 33.00 -2.85 -7.69
CA PHE A 22 34.45 -2.80 -7.92
C PHE A 22 35.11 -4.14 -7.63
N SER A 23 34.71 -4.83 -6.56
CA SER A 23 35.20 -6.17 -6.24
C SER A 23 34.90 -7.16 -7.36
N THR A 24 33.70 -7.11 -7.93
CA THR A 24 33.29 -7.97 -9.05
C THR A 24 34.08 -7.67 -10.31
N LEU A 25 34.24 -6.39 -10.67
CA LEU A 25 35.08 -5.98 -11.80
C LEU A 25 36.53 -6.48 -11.65
N ILE A 26 37.14 -6.26 -10.47
CA ILE A 26 38.51 -6.70 -10.18
C ILE A 26 38.61 -8.23 -10.25
N SER A 27 37.64 -8.95 -9.67
CA SER A 27 37.62 -10.41 -9.67
C SER A 27 37.52 -10.97 -11.08
N PHE A 28 36.64 -10.43 -11.92
CA PHE A 28 36.51 -10.83 -13.32
C PHE A 28 37.79 -10.54 -14.11
N LEU A 29 38.37 -9.36 -13.96
CA LEU A 29 39.62 -9.01 -14.65
C LEU A 29 40.78 -9.89 -14.19
N ALA A 30 40.89 -10.20 -12.90
CA ALA A 30 41.96 -11.03 -12.36
C ALA A 30 41.85 -12.50 -12.77
N LEU A 31 40.63 -13.07 -12.74
CA LEU A 31 40.40 -14.49 -13.03
C LEU A 31 40.40 -14.80 -14.53
N TYR A 32 40.03 -13.83 -15.38
CA TYR A 32 39.80 -14.04 -16.81
C TYR A 32 40.65 -13.17 -17.72
N THR A 33 41.86 -12.79 -17.28
CA THR A 33 42.81 -11.94 -18.04
C THR A 33 42.99 -12.38 -19.51
N GLY A 34 43.02 -13.68 -19.79
CA GLY A 34 43.15 -14.23 -21.14
C GLY A 34 41.88 -14.28 -21.98
N PHE A 35 40.70 -14.05 -21.37
CA PHE A 35 39.38 -14.20 -22.00
C PHE A 35 38.64 -12.86 -22.17
N VAL A 36 39.26 -11.73 -21.82
CA VAL A 36 38.63 -10.39 -21.88
C VAL A 36 38.10 -10.03 -23.28
N MET A 37 38.68 -10.61 -24.33
CA MET A 37 38.25 -10.38 -25.72
C MET A 37 37.09 -11.29 -26.16
N THR A 38 36.66 -12.23 -25.32
CA THR A 38 35.58 -13.18 -25.66
C THR A 38 34.21 -12.59 -25.35
N ILE A 39 33.21 -12.94 -26.16
CA ILE A 39 31.81 -12.53 -25.93
C ILE A 39 31.28 -13.12 -24.62
N SER A 40 31.67 -14.37 -24.30
CA SER A 40 31.31 -15.10 -23.08
C SER A 40 31.67 -14.32 -21.80
N PHE A 41 32.86 -13.70 -21.79
CA PHE A 41 33.31 -12.87 -20.69
C PHE A 41 32.37 -11.68 -20.43
N TRP A 42 32.06 -10.91 -21.48
CA TRP A 42 31.21 -9.73 -21.37
C TRP A 42 29.78 -10.05 -20.97
N ILE A 43 29.20 -11.12 -21.52
CA ILE A 43 27.85 -11.57 -21.17
C ILE A 43 27.77 -11.93 -19.68
N SER A 44 28.76 -12.67 -19.18
CA SER A 44 28.82 -13.07 -17.77
C SER A 44 28.97 -11.86 -16.86
N LEU A 45 29.93 -10.97 -17.18
CA LEU A 45 30.19 -9.76 -16.41
C LEU A 45 28.95 -8.86 -16.33
N ILE A 46 28.33 -8.56 -17.48
CA ILE A 46 27.12 -7.72 -17.53
C ILE A 46 25.98 -8.39 -16.76
N SER A 47 25.81 -9.70 -16.88
CA SER A 47 24.75 -10.42 -16.16
C SER A 47 24.94 -10.32 -14.64
N VAL A 48 26.17 -10.51 -14.13
CA VAL A 48 26.46 -10.40 -12.70
C VAL A 48 26.23 -8.97 -12.22
N LEU A 49 26.78 -7.97 -12.93
CA LEU A 49 26.59 -6.55 -12.57
C LEU A 49 25.12 -6.15 -12.57
N LEU A 50 24.33 -6.64 -13.53
CA LEU A 50 22.89 -6.42 -13.56
C LEU A 50 22.21 -7.06 -12.35
N ALA A 51 22.55 -8.31 -12.02
CA ALA A 51 21.99 -9.01 -10.88
C ALA A 51 22.35 -8.33 -9.54
N GLU A 52 23.59 -7.86 -9.38
CA GLU A 52 24.03 -7.04 -8.24
C GLU A 52 23.25 -5.73 -8.16
N THR A 53 23.05 -5.06 -9.29
CA THR A 53 22.30 -3.79 -9.35
C THR A 53 20.84 -4.01 -8.93
N VAL A 54 20.20 -5.08 -9.40
CA VAL A 54 18.83 -5.43 -9.01
C VAL A 54 18.76 -5.74 -7.51
N LEU A 55 19.71 -6.51 -6.97
CA LEU A 55 19.78 -6.82 -5.55
C LEU A 55 19.96 -5.57 -4.69
N TRP A 56 20.86 -4.67 -5.08
CA TRP A 56 21.05 -3.38 -4.43
C TRP A 56 19.77 -2.53 -4.48
N ARG A 57 19.13 -2.44 -5.66
CA ARG A 57 17.92 -1.64 -5.84
C ARG A 57 16.78 -2.16 -4.96
N TYR A 58 16.66 -3.47 -4.85
CA TYR A 58 15.72 -4.13 -3.95
C TYR A 58 16.02 -3.83 -2.48
N ALA A 59 17.30 -3.87 -2.06
CA ALA A 59 17.70 -3.48 -0.71
C ALA A 59 17.42 -2.00 -0.41
N ASP A 60 17.72 -1.08 -1.34
CA ASP A 60 17.43 0.36 -1.18
C ASP A 60 15.92 0.62 -1.07
N TYR A 61 15.12 -0.08 -1.88
CA TYR A 61 13.67 -0.05 -1.75
C TYR A 61 13.24 -0.53 -0.37
N TRP A 62 13.87 -1.57 0.16
CA TRP A 62 13.55 -2.10 1.49
C TRP A 62 13.79 -1.09 2.61
N PHE A 63 14.92 -0.41 2.59
CA PHE A 63 15.23 0.64 3.57
C PHE A 63 14.32 1.86 3.45
N GLY A 64 13.81 2.16 2.26
CA GLY A 64 12.90 3.28 2.03
C GLY A 64 11.45 3.02 2.41
N ASN A 65 11.01 1.75 2.46
CA ASN A 65 9.59 1.38 2.55
C ASN A 65 9.34 0.31 3.63
N VAL A 66 10.05 0.40 4.76
CA VAL A 66 10.02 -0.61 5.83
C VAL A 66 8.60 -0.92 6.32
N ASP A 67 7.75 0.10 6.49
CA ASP A 67 6.39 -0.09 7.00
C ASP A 67 5.50 -0.84 6.01
N THR A 68 5.55 -0.47 4.73
CA THR A 68 4.84 -1.18 3.65
C THR A 68 5.29 -2.63 3.55
N ILE A 69 6.59 -2.89 3.74
CA ILE A 69 7.15 -4.23 3.63
C ILE A 69 6.79 -5.11 4.83
N LYS A 70 6.79 -4.55 6.04
CA LYS A 70 6.32 -5.26 7.24
C LYS A 70 4.86 -5.71 7.11
N ARG A 71 4.03 -4.94 6.41
CA ARG A 71 2.63 -5.30 6.16
C ARG A 71 2.50 -6.45 5.15
N MET A 72 3.39 -6.53 4.17
CA MET A 72 3.37 -7.54 3.11
C MET A 72 4.61 -8.44 3.06
N ILE A 73 5.06 -8.90 4.24
CA ILE A 73 6.28 -9.72 4.38
C ILE A 73 6.32 -10.89 3.38
N PRO A 74 5.27 -11.73 3.23
CA PRO A 74 5.36 -12.90 2.35
C PRO A 74 5.59 -12.53 0.88
N GLY A 75 4.94 -11.47 0.41
CA GLY A 75 5.06 -11.02 -0.97
C GLY A 75 6.45 -10.50 -1.30
N TYR A 76 7.00 -9.64 -0.44
CA TYR A 76 8.35 -9.13 -0.62
C TYR A 76 9.41 -10.23 -0.43
N LEU A 77 9.23 -11.17 0.52
CA LEU A 77 10.12 -12.32 0.66
C LEU A 77 10.18 -13.16 -0.62
N ALA A 78 9.03 -13.45 -1.24
CA ALA A 78 8.99 -14.18 -2.51
C ALA A 78 9.76 -13.43 -3.62
N LEU A 79 9.59 -12.10 -3.71
CA LEU A 79 10.33 -11.27 -4.68
C LEU A 79 11.84 -11.33 -4.42
N GLY A 80 12.24 -11.21 -3.15
CA GLY A 80 13.64 -11.36 -2.72
C GLY A 80 14.21 -12.73 -3.07
N THR A 81 13.45 -13.81 -2.89
CA THR A 81 13.87 -15.16 -3.27
C THR A 81 14.13 -15.26 -4.77
N VAL A 82 13.27 -14.70 -5.62
CA VAL A 82 13.48 -14.70 -7.09
C VAL A 82 14.76 -13.93 -7.45
N ILE A 83 14.98 -12.76 -6.85
CA ILE A 83 16.17 -11.93 -7.11
C ILE A 83 17.46 -12.66 -6.67
N VAL A 84 17.47 -13.23 -5.47
CA VAL A 84 18.62 -13.97 -4.94
C VAL A 84 18.88 -15.24 -5.75
N ALA A 85 17.84 -15.97 -6.13
CA ALA A 85 17.98 -17.15 -6.98
C ALA A 85 18.56 -16.81 -8.36
N TYR A 86 18.10 -15.72 -8.98
CA TYR A 86 18.67 -15.20 -10.22
C TYR A 86 20.15 -14.85 -10.06
N PHE A 87 20.49 -14.11 -9.00
CA PHE A 87 21.88 -13.74 -8.70
C PHE A 87 22.79 -14.97 -8.53
N VAL A 88 22.36 -15.96 -7.74
CA VAL A 88 23.10 -17.22 -7.54
C VAL A 88 23.27 -17.98 -8.86
N ALA A 89 22.22 -18.09 -9.67
CA ALA A 89 22.30 -18.77 -10.97
C ALA A 89 23.30 -18.11 -11.91
N VAL A 90 23.29 -16.78 -11.99
CA VAL A 90 24.24 -16.02 -12.83
C VAL A 90 25.68 -16.14 -12.31
N LEU A 91 25.89 -16.16 -11.00
CA LEU A 91 27.22 -16.44 -10.43
C LEU A 91 27.72 -17.84 -10.79
N ILE A 92 26.84 -18.84 -10.71
CA ILE A 92 27.17 -20.22 -11.12
C ILE A 92 27.56 -20.24 -12.59
N PHE A 93 26.77 -19.64 -13.49
CA PHE A 93 27.10 -19.59 -14.92
C PHE A 93 28.41 -18.87 -15.17
N SER A 94 28.67 -17.79 -14.44
CA SER A 94 29.91 -17.00 -14.55
C SER A 94 31.14 -17.80 -14.15
N PHE A 95 31.02 -18.81 -13.30
CA PHE A 95 32.12 -19.72 -12.99
C PHE A 95 32.49 -20.63 -14.18
N PHE A 96 31.52 -20.94 -15.04
CA PHE A 96 31.73 -21.75 -16.25
C PHE A 96 32.18 -20.93 -17.47
N THR A 97 32.40 -19.62 -17.34
CA THR A 97 32.81 -18.73 -18.44
C THR A 97 34.04 -19.25 -19.20
N GLY A 98 35.02 -19.82 -18.51
CA GLY A 98 36.24 -20.35 -19.15
C GLY A 98 36.00 -21.52 -20.11
N PHE A 99 34.87 -22.24 -19.98
CA PHE A 99 34.48 -23.34 -20.87
C PHE A 99 33.39 -22.93 -21.87
N ALA A 100 32.87 -21.71 -21.76
CA ALA A 100 31.68 -21.28 -22.49
C ALA A 100 31.90 -21.22 -24.00
N ASP A 101 33.13 -20.98 -24.48
CA ASP A 101 33.42 -20.85 -25.92
C ASP A 101 33.18 -22.15 -26.70
N LEU A 102 33.29 -23.31 -26.04
CA LEU A 102 32.97 -24.62 -26.65
C LEU A 102 31.47 -24.79 -26.91
N ALA A 103 30.62 -24.10 -26.14
CA ALA A 103 29.17 -24.25 -26.16
C ALA A 103 28.45 -22.89 -26.10
N LEU A 104 28.99 -21.88 -26.80
CA LEU A 104 28.55 -20.48 -26.70
C LEU A 104 27.04 -20.31 -26.86
N ARG A 105 26.42 -21.03 -27.80
CA ARG A 105 24.97 -20.97 -28.04
C ARG A 105 24.16 -21.38 -26.82
N TRP A 106 24.54 -22.47 -26.16
CA TRP A 106 23.87 -22.97 -24.95
C TRP A 106 24.11 -22.05 -23.76
N PHE A 107 25.33 -21.53 -23.64
CA PHE A 107 25.70 -20.57 -22.61
C PHE A 107 24.83 -19.30 -22.67
N ILE A 108 24.71 -18.69 -23.85
CA ILE A 108 23.87 -17.51 -24.06
C ILE A 108 22.40 -17.85 -23.78
N LEU A 109 21.91 -18.99 -24.27
CA LEU A 109 20.54 -19.43 -24.06
C LEU A 109 20.21 -19.57 -22.56
N LEU A 110 21.13 -20.12 -21.76
CA LEU A 110 20.94 -20.25 -20.31
C LEU A 110 20.82 -18.89 -19.62
N HIS A 111 21.69 -17.92 -19.94
CA HIS A 111 21.60 -16.57 -19.38
C HIS A 111 20.28 -15.89 -19.76
N VAL A 112 19.92 -15.92 -21.05
CA VAL A 112 18.69 -15.30 -21.56
C VAL A 112 17.45 -15.94 -20.95
N LEU A 113 17.38 -17.27 -20.90
CA LEU A 113 16.24 -17.98 -20.34
C LEU A 113 16.08 -17.70 -18.84
N THR A 114 17.18 -17.73 -18.09
CA THR A 114 17.16 -17.48 -16.64
C THR A 114 16.75 -16.04 -16.34
N PHE A 115 17.26 -15.07 -17.13
CA PHE A 115 16.84 -13.67 -17.03
C PHE A 115 15.35 -13.50 -17.35
N ALA A 116 14.86 -14.12 -18.44
CA ALA A 116 13.45 -14.06 -18.82
C ALA A 116 12.54 -14.62 -17.72
N MET A 117 12.90 -15.77 -17.13
CA MET A 117 12.15 -16.35 -16.01
C MET A 117 12.14 -15.43 -14.80
N ALA A 118 13.28 -14.82 -14.43
CA ALA A 118 13.35 -13.88 -13.32
C ALA A 118 12.47 -12.64 -13.55
N VAL A 119 12.46 -12.10 -14.77
CA VAL A 119 11.62 -10.96 -15.16
C VAL A 119 10.14 -11.32 -15.10
N ILE A 120 9.75 -12.46 -15.66
CA ILE A 120 8.34 -12.90 -15.66
C ILE A 120 7.85 -13.13 -14.23
N LEU A 121 8.59 -13.92 -13.43
CA LEU A 121 8.23 -14.21 -12.05
C LEU A 121 8.22 -12.94 -11.19
N GLY A 122 9.26 -12.11 -11.28
CA GLY A 122 9.34 -10.85 -10.57
C GLY A 122 8.23 -9.88 -10.96
N GLY A 123 7.93 -9.77 -12.25
CA GLY A 123 6.84 -8.94 -12.76
C GLY A 123 5.47 -9.39 -12.26
N LEU A 124 5.19 -10.70 -12.30
CA LEU A 124 3.95 -11.27 -11.76
C LEU A 124 3.83 -11.01 -10.25
N LEU A 125 4.91 -11.18 -9.49
CA LEU A 125 4.92 -10.87 -8.06
C LEU A 125 4.65 -9.39 -7.80
N ILE A 126 5.28 -8.48 -8.55
CA ILE A 126 5.03 -7.04 -8.41
C ILE A 126 3.56 -6.69 -8.69
N LEU A 127 2.97 -7.26 -9.74
CA LEU A 127 1.54 -7.07 -10.05
C LEU A 127 0.64 -7.62 -8.92
N PHE A 128 0.97 -8.80 -8.39
CA PHE A 128 0.26 -9.38 -7.26
C PHE A 128 0.37 -8.51 -6.00
N LEU A 129 1.57 -8.05 -5.65
CA LEU A 129 1.79 -7.16 -4.51
C LEU A 129 0.98 -5.87 -4.65
N ARG A 130 1.00 -5.25 -5.82
CA ARG A 130 0.22 -4.03 -6.07
C ARG A 130 -1.28 -4.28 -5.87
N SER A 131 -1.82 -5.35 -6.46
CA SER A 131 -3.23 -5.70 -6.26
C SER A 131 -3.56 -6.03 -4.80
N ALA A 132 -2.63 -6.63 -4.05
CA ALA A 132 -2.83 -6.92 -2.64
C ALA A 132 -2.86 -5.65 -1.79
N ILE A 133 -1.96 -4.67 -2.05
CA ILE A 133 -1.99 -3.35 -1.40
C ILE A 133 -3.32 -2.67 -1.65
N ASP A 134 -3.74 -2.60 -2.92
CA ASP A 134 -4.95 -1.88 -3.31
C ASP A 134 -6.18 -2.47 -2.59
N ARG A 135 -6.27 -3.80 -2.49
CA ARG A 135 -7.35 -4.48 -1.76
C ARG A 135 -7.31 -4.25 -0.25
N GLU A 136 -6.13 -4.24 0.35
CA GLU A 136 -5.98 -3.99 1.79
C GLU A 136 -6.39 -2.55 2.16
N GLU A 137 -5.99 -1.58 1.33
CA GLU A 137 -6.37 -0.18 1.48
C GLU A 137 -7.89 0.03 1.36
N GLU A 138 -8.55 -0.66 0.42
CA GLU A 138 -10.02 -0.65 0.30
C GLU A 138 -10.71 -1.18 1.56
N THR A 139 -10.29 -2.34 2.06
CA THR A 139 -10.91 -2.91 3.27
C THR A 139 -10.66 -2.06 4.51
N SER A 140 -9.46 -1.50 4.67
CA SER A 140 -9.12 -0.69 5.86
C SER A 140 -9.82 0.66 5.85
N THR A 141 -9.91 1.34 4.70
CA THR A 141 -10.61 2.63 4.58
C THR A 141 -12.11 2.51 4.82
N GLY A 142 -12.77 1.46 4.31
CA GLY A 142 -14.19 1.19 4.58
C GLY A 142 -14.49 1.02 6.07
N VAL A 143 -13.67 0.22 6.77
CA VAL A 143 -13.82 -0.05 8.21
C VAL A 143 -13.58 1.22 9.05
N ILE A 144 -12.56 2.01 8.70
CA ILE A 144 -12.23 3.27 9.42
C ILE A 144 -13.35 4.30 9.27
N ASN A 145 -13.96 4.41 8.08
CA ASN A 145 -15.01 5.39 7.83
C ASN A 145 -16.30 5.11 8.63
N LEU A 146 -16.74 3.85 8.68
CA LEU A 146 -17.98 3.50 9.41
C LEU A 146 -17.82 3.70 10.91
N HIS A 147 -16.67 3.35 11.47
CA HIS A 147 -16.38 3.59 12.88
C HIS A 147 -16.29 5.09 13.21
N ALA A 148 -15.70 5.90 12.32
CA ALA A 148 -15.66 7.35 12.48
C ALA A 148 -17.08 7.97 12.46
N ILE A 149 -17.95 7.49 11.56
CA ILE A 149 -19.36 7.90 11.52
C ILE A 149 -20.09 7.51 12.82
N GLU A 150 -19.86 6.30 13.33
CA GLU A 150 -20.45 5.85 14.61
C GLU A 150 -20.01 6.73 15.79
N MET A 151 -18.72 7.06 15.87
CA MET A 151 -18.19 7.96 16.90
C MET A 151 -18.78 9.38 16.78
N ALA A 152 -18.87 9.92 15.57
CA ALA A 152 -19.47 11.23 15.34
C ALA A 152 -20.96 11.26 15.73
N LEU A 153 -21.73 10.19 15.45
CA LEU A 153 -23.11 10.08 15.90
C LEU A 153 -23.21 10.03 17.43
N LYS A 154 -22.30 9.33 18.12
CA LYS A 154 -22.27 9.31 19.59
C LYS A 154 -21.94 10.69 20.16
N GLU A 155 -20.98 11.41 19.58
CA GLU A 155 -20.66 12.79 19.96
C GLU A 155 -21.88 13.71 19.79
N LEU A 156 -22.56 13.64 18.65
CA LEU A 156 -23.78 14.41 18.40
C LEU A 156 -24.86 14.08 19.44
N HIS A 157 -25.03 12.80 19.76
CA HIS A 157 -26.02 12.34 20.75
C HIS A 157 -25.73 12.93 22.14
N GLU A 158 -24.47 12.92 22.59
CA GLU A 158 -24.09 13.51 23.87
C GLU A 158 -24.34 15.03 23.90
N LYS A 159 -24.00 15.74 22.83
CA LYS A 159 -24.25 17.19 22.71
C LYS A 159 -25.74 17.52 22.80
N ILE A 160 -26.59 16.81 22.07
CA ILE A 160 -28.04 17.07 22.08
C ILE A 160 -28.67 16.72 23.43
N ARG A 161 -28.23 15.63 24.06
CA ARG A 161 -28.74 15.19 25.37
C ARG A 161 -28.45 16.21 26.49
N SER A 162 -27.41 17.01 26.35
CA SER A 162 -27.06 18.04 27.32
C SER A 162 -28.05 19.22 27.36
N VAL A 163 -29.04 19.26 26.45
CA VAL A 163 -29.96 20.39 26.30
C VAL A 163 -31.42 19.98 26.56
N ASP A 164 -32.06 20.73 27.46
CA ASP A 164 -33.45 20.52 27.83
C ASP A 164 -34.36 21.08 26.72
N SER A 165 -35.03 20.21 25.97
CA SER A 165 -35.89 20.56 24.84
C SER A 165 -37.14 19.68 24.82
N PRO A 166 -38.32 20.23 24.43
CA PRO A 166 -39.54 19.45 24.27
C PRO A 166 -39.45 18.36 23.17
N TYR A 167 -38.48 18.46 22.26
CA TYR A 167 -38.21 17.48 21.20
C TYR A 167 -37.10 16.46 21.54
N SER A 168 -36.52 16.57 22.74
CA SER A 168 -35.38 15.74 23.18
C SER A 168 -35.64 14.24 23.04
N HIS A 169 -36.80 13.76 23.47
CA HIS A 169 -37.16 12.34 23.39
C HIS A 169 -37.30 11.80 21.96
N GLU A 170 -37.80 12.63 21.03
CA GLU A 170 -37.94 12.20 19.63
C GLU A 170 -36.58 12.08 18.96
N ILE A 171 -35.70 13.07 19.17
CA ILE A 171 -34.34 13.06 18.65
C ILE A 171 -33.51 11.93 19.27
N GLU A 172 -33.64 11.68 20.57
CA GLU A 172 -32.98 10.57 21.27
C GLU A 172 -33.36 9.20 20.66
N SER A 173 -34.65 9.01 20.35
CA SER A 173 -35.15 7.80 19.69
C SER A 173 -34.56 7.61 18.30
N VAL A 174 -34.50 8.68 17.49
CA VAL A 174 -33.91 8.65 16.14
C VAL A 174 -32.41 8.39 16.21
N MET A 175 -31.69 9.06 17.09
CA MET A 175 -30.24 8.91 17.27
C MET A 175 -29.86 7.51 17.72
N THR A 176 -30.57 6.94 18.69
CA THR A 176 -30.32 5.57 19.16
C THR A 176 -30.49 4.58 18.01
N LYS A 177 -31.58 4.69 17.24
CA LYS A 177 -31.81 3.85 16.05
C LYS A 177 -30.74 4.02 14.98
N LEU A 178 -30.24 5.23 14.77
CA LEU A 178 -29.17 5.52 13.80
C LEU A 178 -27.84 4.92 14.24
N ILE A 179 -27.46 5.09 15.50
CA ILE A 179 -26.25 4.49 16.07
C ILE A 179 -26.32 2.97 15.95
N ASP A 180 -27.43 2.35 16.33
CA ASP A 180 -27.62 0.91 16.18
C ASP A 180 -27.52 0.48 14.70
N LYS A 181 -28.18 1.20 13.78
CA LYS A 181 -28.09 0.91 12.34
C LYS A 181 -26.65 0.97 11.83
N VAL A 182 -25.86 1.97 12.22
CA VAL A 182 -24.46 2.08 11.82
C VAL A 182 -23.64 0.96 12.45
N HIS A 183 -23.84 0.67 13.74
CA HIS A 183 -23.14 -0.38 14.47
C HIS A 183 -23.33 -1.78 13.85
N TYR A 184 -24.54 -2.08 13.38
CA TYR A 184 -24.86 -3.35 12.71
C TYR A 184 -24.72 -3.29 11.18
N SER A 185 -24.20 -2.21 10.60
CA SER A 185 -23.93 -2.12 9.16
C SER A 185 -22.64 -2.86 8.80
N ASP A 186 -22.58 -3.39 7.58
CA ASP A 186 -21.36 -4.04 7.09
C ASP A 186 -20.22 -3.00 6.97
N PRO A 187 -19.08 -3.20 7.65
CA PRO A 187 -17.95 -2.27 7.59
C PRO A 187 -17.14 -2.39 6.28
N VAL A 188 -17.38 -3.41 5.46
CA VAL A 188 -16.68 -3.60 4.18
C VAL A 188 -17.44 -2.84 3.08
N THR A 189 -16.97 -1.63 2.78
CA THR A 189 -17.52 -0.80 1.68
C THR A 189 -16.72 -1.01 0.39
N PRO A 190 -17.35 -1.39 -0.75
CA PRO A 190 -16.67 -1.41 -2.05
C PRO A 190 -16.36 0.02 -2.52
N GLN A 191 -15.32 0.19 -3.36
CA GLN A 191 -14.89 1.51 -3.85
C GLN A 191 -16.03 2.34 -4.47
N SER A 192 -16.96 1.67 -5.17
CA SER A 192 -18.10 2.33 -5.80
C SER A 192 -19.02 3.04 -4.80
N LEU A 193 -18.98 2.68 -3.52
CA LEU A 193 -19.83 3.25 -2.46
C LEU A 193 -19.05 4.14 -1.48
N THR A 194 -17.72 4.29 -1.62
CA THR A 194 -16.89 5.14 -0.75
C THR A 194 -17.36 6.59 -0.70
N TYR A 195 -17.88 7.12 -1.82
CA TYR A 195 -18.43 8.47 -1.87
C TYR A 195 -19.64 8.64 -0.93
N MET A 196 -20.41 7.57 -0.68
CA MET A 196 -21.56 7.61 0.23
C MET A 196 -21.10 7.68 1.68
N ASP A 197 -20.08 6.90 2.05
CA ASP A 197 -19.50 6.96 3.39
C ASP A 197 -18.90 8.35 3.66
N GLN A 198 -18.21 8.94 2.67
CA GLN A 198 -17.73 10.34 2.76
C GLN A 198 -18.88 11.34 2.90
N SER A 199 -19.96 11.16 2.16
CA SER A 199 -21.14 12.01 2.26
C SER A 199 -21.80 11.91 3.64
N LEU A 200 -21.96 10.70 4.18
CA LEU A 200 -22.47 10.46 5.53
C LEU A 200 -21.58 11.12 6.57
N TYR A 201 -20.26 10.93 6.47
CA TYR A 201 -19.29 11.56 7.38
C TYR A 201 -19.37 13.09 7.34
N HIS A 202 -19.47 13.68 6.15
CA HIS A 202 -19.61 15.13 6.03
C HIS A 202 -20.95 15.65 6.59
N GLN A 203 -22.04 14.94 6.32
CA GLN A 203 -23.38 15.29 6.86
C GLN A 203 -23.37 15.31 8.39
N ILE A 204 -22.80 14.28 9.04
CA ILE A 204 -22.78 14.24 10.51
C ILE A 204 -21.90 15.33 11.12
N HIS A 205 -20.74 15.61 10.53
CA HIS A 205 -19.87 16.69 11.03
C HIS A 205 -20.48 18.08 10.83
N SER A 206 -21.13 18.32 9.69
CA SER A 206 -21.86 19.57 9.47
C SER A 206 -23.00 19.72 10.48
N LEU A 207 -23.70 18.63 10.81
CA LEU A 207 -24.75 18.64 11.82
C LEU A 207 -24.19 18.92 13.23
N ILE A 208 -23.04 18.33 13.60
CA ILE A 208 -22.36 18.63 14.87
C ILE A 208 -21.96 20.11 14.94
N GLU A 209 -21.43 20.68 13.86
CA GLU A 209 -21.05 22.09 13.79
C GLU A 209 -22.28 22.99 13.96
N GLN A 210 -23.35 22.73 13.22
CA GLN A 210 -24.63 23.45 13.31
C GLN A 210 -25.21 23.41 14.73
N VAL A 211 -25.23 22.23 15.36
CA VAL A 211 -25.69 22.05 16.74
C VAL A 211 -24.78 22.79 17.73
N THR A 212 -23.47 22.80 17.48
CA THR A 212 -22.52 23.55 18.33
C THR A 212 -22.72 25.06 18.22
N LEU A 213 -22.95 25.59 17.01
CA LEU A 213 -23.26 27.01 16.78
C LEU A 213 -24.60 27.42 17.40
N MET A 214 -25.61 26.55 17.31
CA MET A 214 -26.90 26.73 17.98
C MET A 214 -26.73 26.91 19.49
N PHE A 215 -25.91 26.07 20.12
CA PHE A 215 -25.69 26.13 21.57
C PHE A 215 -24.79 27.29 22.02
N SER A 216 -23.93 27.80 21.13
CA SER A 216 -23.14 29.01 21.39
C SER A 216 -23.98 30.30 21.35
N GLY A 217 -25.24 30.24 20.89
CA GLY A 217 -26.13 31.39 20.77
C GLY A 217 -25.88 32.23 19.51
N ASP A 218 -25.02 31.77 18.61
CA ASP A 218 -24.67 32.47 17.36
C ASP A 218 -25.70 32.23 16.24
N GLN A 219 -26.59 31.21 16.40
CA GLN A 219 -27.55 30.84 15.37
C GLN A 219 -28.85 30.27 15.96
N GLU A 220 -30.00 30.83 15.58
CA GLU A 220 -31.31 30.21 15.86
C GLU A 220 -31.55 29.06 14.89
N LEU A 221 -31.18 27.85 15.31
CA LEU A 221 -31.47 26.61 14.59
C LEU A 221 -32.70 25.95 15.23
N SER A 222 -33.70 25.61 14.42
CA SER A 222 -34.87 24.89 14.92
C SER A 222 -34.56 23.40 15.09
N PHE A 223 -35.04 22.80 16.17
CA PHE A 223 -34.96 21.34 16.39
C PHE A 223 -35.61 20.54 15.24
N GLU A 224 -36.57 21.10 14.52
CA GLU A 224 -37.13 20.50 13.29
C GLU A 224 -36.06 20.27 12.22
N VAL A 225 -35.12 21.21 12.05
CA VAL A 225 -34.05 21.14 11.04
C VAL A 225 -33.05 20.04 11.37
N ILE A 226 -32.76 19.86 12.68
CA ILE A 226 -31.93 18.76 13.17
C ILE A 226 -32.62 17.43 12.87
N LEU A 227 -33.92 17.32 13.20
CA LEU A 227 -34.69 16.10 12.95
C LEU A 227 -34.75 15.76 11.45
N GLN A 228 -34.97 16.78 10.60
CA GLN A 228 -34.93 16.62 9.15
C GLN A 228 -33.57 16.11 8.67
N SER A 229 -32.48 16.71 9.14
CA SER A 229 -31.10 16.32 8.77
C SER A 229 -30.80 14.88 9.20
N LEU A 230 -31.26 14.45 10.38
CA LEU A 230 -31.13 13.07 10.85
C LEU A 230 -31.93 12.08 10.00
N ASN A 231 -33.13 12.48 9.55
CA ASN A 231 -33.94 11.65 8.65
C ASN A 231 -33.29 11.53 7.25
N GLU A 232 -32.72 12.61 6.72
CA GLU A 232 -31.94 12.60 5.49
C GLU A 232 -30.70 11.70 5.59
N PHE A 233 -29.97 11.80 6.70
CA PHE A 233 -28.86 10.90 7.02
C PHE A 233 -29.31 9.43 7.08
N SER A 234 -30.42 9.15 7.78
CA SER A 234 -31.02 7.80 7.86
C SER A 234 -31.37 7.25 6.48
N SER A 235 -31.93 8.08 5.59
CA SER A 235 -32.27 7.68 4.22
C SER A 235 -31.02 7.37 3.39
N THR A 236 -29.95 8.17 3.55
CA THR A 236 -28.67 7.96 2.88
C THR A 236 -28.00 6.68 3.34
N LEU A 237 -28.02 6.41 4.66
CA LEU A 237 -27.51 5.18 5.26
C LEU A 237 -28.30 3.96 4.78
N ALA A 238 -29.63 4.06 4.72
CA ALA A 238 -30.47 2.98 4.21
C ALA A 238 -30.18 2.68 2.72
N ARG A 239 -29.96 3.71 1.91
CA ARG A 239 -29.55 3.57 0.50
C ARG A 239 -28.16 2.94 0.38
N ARG A 240 -27.20 3.32 1.23
CA ARG A 240 -25.86 2.72 1.27
C ARG A 240 -25.96 1.23 1.58
N ASN A 241 -26.74 0.87 2.59
CA ASN A 241 -26.93 -0.52 3.00
C ASN A 241 -27.68 -1.36 1.95
N SER A 242 -28.67 -0.80 1.24
CA SER A 242 -29.34 -1.52 0.16
C SER A 242 -28.42 -1.75 -1.04
N GLN A 243 -27.59 -0.77 -1.39
CA GLN A 243 -26.62 -0.91 -2.47
C GLN A 243 -25.52 -1.92 -2.14
N LEU A 244 -25.11 -2.02 -0.88
CA LEU A 244 -24.20 -3.07 -0.43
C LEU A 244 -24.75 -4.49 -0.62
N LEU A 245 -26.05 -4.69 -0.42
CA LEU A 245 -26.69 -5.99 -0.64
C LEU A 245 -26.68 -6.37 -2.13
N ILE A 246 -26.66 -5.39 -3.03
CA ILE A 246 -26.65 -5.60 -4.49
C ILE A 246 -25.22 -5.79 -5.01
N SER A 247 -24.21 -5.20 -4.37
CA SER A 247 -22.81 -5.27 -4.79
C SER A 247 -22.04 -6.48 -4.25
N LYS A 248 -22.66 -7.32 -3.41
CA LYS A 248 -22.11 -8.60 -2.95
C LYS A 248 -22.39 -9.71 -3.94
#